data_AF-A0ABD7YJG9-F1
#
_entry.id   AF-A0ABD7YJG9-F1
#
_cell.length_a   1.000
_cell.length_b   1.000
_cell.length_c   1.000
_cell.angle_alpha   90.00
_cell.angle_beta   90.00
_cell.angle_gamma   90.00
#
_symmetry.space_group_name_H-M   'P 1'
#
loop_
_entity.id
_entity.type
_entity.pdbx_description
1 polymer ?
#
loop_
_entity_poly.entity_id
_entity_poly.type
_entity_poly.pdbx_seq_one_letter_code
_entity_poly.pdbx_strand_id
1 'polypeptide(L)'
;MNMSIYDLIVNAFTAEANRTNQNRRTRLREVRQVGQNIESKGGKILHWDQILEELETALVHPYDPKRDSFGYKETAKRLKQVISEVTDH
;
A
#
# COMPACT_ATOMS: atom_id res chain seq x y z
N MET A 1 -4.53 22.46 5.45
CA MET A 1 -4.94 21.08 5.74
C MET A 1 -3.67 20.25 5.92
N ASN A 2 -3.38 19.78 7.13
CA ASN A 2 -2.28 18.82 7.33
C ASN A 2 -2.75 17.48 6.78
N MET A 3 -2.16 17.06 5.66
CA MET A 3 -2.39 15.73 5.11
C MET A 3 -1.81 14.70 6.09
N SER A 4 -2.59 13.68 6.44
CA SER A 4 -2.08 12.57 7.24
C SER A 4 -0.92 11.90 6.52
N ILE A 5 0.07 11.38 7.27
CA ILE A 5 1.17 10.60 6.67
C ILE A 5 0.65 9.41 5.87
N TYR A 6 -0.51 8.89 6.25
CA TYR A 6 -1.21 7.81 5.57
C TYR A 6 -1.77 8.21 4.20
N ASP A 7 -2.34 9.41 4.08
CA ASP A 7 -2.73 9.96 2.78
C ASP A 7 -1.50 10.24 1.91
N LEU A 8 -0.39 10.67 2.51
CA LEU A 8 0.88 10.83 1.78
C LEU A 8 1.39 9.52 1.20
N ILE A 9 1.31 8.40 1.95
CA ILE A 9 1.68 7.06 1.46
C ILE A 9 0.82 6.67 0.26
N VAL A 10 -0.52 6.77 0.39
CA VAL A 10 -1.45 6.37 -0.68
C VAL A 10 -1.24 7.23 -1.93
N ASN A 11 -1.04 8.54 -1.76
CA ASN A 11 -0.80 9.47 -2.86
C ASN A 11 0.55 9.21 -3.54
N ALA A 12 1.62 9.04 -2.78
CA ALA A 12 2.95 8.74 -3.30
C ALA A 12 2.96 7.40 -4.06
N PHE A 13 2.35 6.35 -3.50
CA PHE A 13 2.15 5.08 -4.21
C PHE A 13 1.37 5.27 -5.51
N THR A 14 0.26 6.01 -5.49
CA THR A 14 -0.55 6.25 -6.70
C THR A 14 0.22 7.01 -7.79
N ALA A 15 1.15 7.89 -7.40
CA ALA A 15 1.97 8.67 -8.31
C ALA A 15 3.16 7.87 -8.88
N GLU A 16 3.82 7.05 -8.06
CA GLU A 16 5.08 6.37 -8.38
C GLU A 16 4.88 4.94 -8.91
N ALA A 17 3.75 4.28 -8.60
CA ALA A 17 3.52 2.89 -8.98
C ALA A 17 3.43 2.70 -10.50
N ASN A 18 3.90 1.54 -10.96
CA ASN A 18 3.75 1.14 -12.35
C ASN A 18 2.27 1.03 -12.73
N ARG A 19 1.88 1.73 -13.81
CA ARG A 19 0.49 1.81 -14.29
C ARG A 19 -0.02 0.51 -14.90
N THR A 20 0.88 -0.38 -15.33
CA THR A 20 0.52 -1.73 -15.81
C THR A 20 0.19 -2.64 -14.64
N ASN A 21 -0.48 -3.76 -14.90
CA ASN A 21 -0.72 -4.75 -13.86
C ASN A 21 0.61 -5.39 -13.42
N GLN A 22 0.75 -5.60 -12.12
CA GLN A 22 1.93 -6.18 -11.51
C GLN A 22 1.52 -7.29 -10.55
N ASN A 23 2.42 -8.23 -10.30
CA ASN A 23 2.18 -9.25 -9.30
C ASN A 23 2.18 -8.67 -7.88
N ARG A 24 1.60 -9.41 -6.93
CA ARG A 24 1.47 -9.00 -5.52
C ARG A 24 2.80 -8.60 -4.92
N ARG A 25 3.85 -9.39 -5.18
CA ARG A 25 5.20 -9.12 -4.66
C ARG A 25 5.77 -7.80 -5.16
N THR A 26 5.58 -7.47 -6.43
CA THR A 26 5.98 -6.18 -7.00
C THR A 26 5.17 -5.05 -6.39
N ARG A 27 3.85 -5.21 -6.24
CA ARG A 27 3.01 -4.19 -5.57
C ARG A 27 3.43 -3.91 -4.14
N LEU A 28 3.68 -4.95 -3.35
CA LEU A 28 4.17 -4.81 -1.98
C LEU A 28 5.53 -4.13 -1.94
N ARG A 29 6.41 -4.43 -2.90
CA ARG A 29 7.70 -3.74 -3.02
C ARG A 29 7.55 -2.26 -3.34
N GLU A 30 6.68 -1.89 -4.28
CA GLU A 30 6.39 -0.49 -4.62
C GLU A 30 5.87 0.27 -3.39
N VAL A 31 4.92 -0.32 -2.66
CA VAL A 31 4.38 0.26 -1.40
C VAL A 31 5.48 0.39 -0.34
N ARG A 32 6.31 -0.64 -0.16
CA ARG A 32 7.43 -0.61 0.78
C ARG A 32 8.42 0.51 0.45
N GLN A 33 8.74 0.68 -0.83
CA GLN A 33 9.67 1.72 -1.30
C GLN A 33 9.13 3.12 -1.01
N VAL A 34 7.82 3.33 -1.17
CA VAL A 34 7.16 4.61 -0.82
C VAL A 34 7.27 4.88 0.68
N GLY A 35 7.00 3.89 1.53
CA GLY A 35 7.15 4.05 2.99
C GLY A 35 8.58 4.40 3.38
N GLN A 36 9.57 3.68 2.83
CA GLN A 36 10.99 3.96 3.06
C GLN A 36 11.39 5.37 2.60
N ASN A 37 10.87 5.84 1.47
CA ASN A 37 11.12 7.20 0.99
C ASN A 37 10.55 8.26 1.93
N ILE A 38 9.39 8.00 2.53
CA ILE A 38 8.76 8.90 3.51
C ILE A 38 9.55 8.88 4.83
N GLU A 39 9.96 7.70 5.30
CA GLU A 39 10.76 7.56 6.51
C GLU A 39 12.14 8.21 6.38
N SER A 40 12.80 8.04 5.23
CA SER A 40 14.08 8.69 4.93
C SER A 40 14.01 10.21 4.92
N LYS A 41 12.82 10.80 4.73
CA LYS A 41 12.57 12.25 4.78
C LYS A 41 12.18 12.75 6.18
N GLY A 42 12.25 11.88 7.18
CA GLY A 42 11.89 12.20 8.57
C GLY A 42 10.42 11.95 8.92
N GLY A 43 9.63 11.33 8.02
CA GLY A 43 8.31 10.83 8.37
C GLY A 43 8.40 9.63 9.31
N LYS A 44 7.45 9.48 10.24
CA LYS A 44 7.34 8.27 11.07
C LYS A 44 5.99 7.61 10.80
N ILE A 45 6.02 6.42 10.19
CA ILE A 45 4.81 5.66 9.89
C ILE A 45 4.59 4.66 11.03
N LEU A 46 3.54 4.87 11.83
CA LEU A 46 3.20 3.92 12.89
C LEU A 46 2.61 2.65 12.27
N HIS A 47 2.85 1.51 12.90
CA HIS A 47 2.33 0.19 12.48
C HIS A 47 2.72 -0.20 11.05
N TRP A 48 3.84 0.30 10.51
CA TRP A 48 4.19 0.09 9.12
C TRP A 48 4.35 -1.38 8.73
N ASP A 49 5.03 -2.19 9.55
CA ASP A 49 5.16 -3.62 9.31
C ASP A 49 3.79 -4.32 9.30
N GLN A 50 2.89 -3.95 10.22
CA GLN A 50 1.53 -4.48 10.28
C GLN A 50 0.70 -4.09 9.04
N ILE A 51 0.83 -2.84 8.57
CA ILE A 51 0.18 -2.38 7.33
C ILE A 51 0.67 -3.21 6.13
N LEU A 52 1.96 -3.52 6.06
CA LEU A 52 2.51 -4.33 4.96
C LEU A 52 2.06 -5.78 5.01
N GLU A 53 2.00 -6.38 6.20
CA GLU A 53 1.51 -7.75 6.41
C GLU A 53 0.03 -7.86 6.02
N GLU A 54 -0.79 -6.95 6.54
CA GLU A 54 -2.23 -6.91 6.23
C GLU A 54 -2.49 -6.59 4.76
N LEU A 55 -1.65 -5.78 4.11
CA LEU A 55 -1.77 -5.55 2.67
C LEU A 55 -1.47 -6.82 1.85
N GLU A 56 -0.49 -7.64 2.28
CA GLU A 56 -0.16 -8.88 1.60
C GLU A 56 -1.32 -9.89 1.66
N THR A 57 -1.96 -10.02 2.82
CA THR A 57 -3.13 -10.89 3.01
C THR A 57 -4.35 -10.36 2.26
N ALA A 58 -4.48 -9.03 2.20
CA ALA A 58 -5.56 -8.31 1.55
C ALA A 58 -5.50 -8.28 0.02
N LEU A 59 -4.30 -8.39 -0.57
CA LEU A 59 -4.09 -8.43 -2.03
C LEU A 59 -4.32 -9.84 -2.57
N VAL A 60 -5.58 -10.25 -2.57
CA VAL A 60 -6.05 -11.53 -3.12
C VAL A 60 -7.32 -11.33 -3.92
N HIS A 61 -7.48 -12.08 -5.02
CA HIS A 61 -8.72 -12.07 -5.82
C HIS A 61 -9.70 -13.09 -5.23
N PRO A 62 -10.84 -12.68 -4.65
CA PRO A 62 -11.74 -13.58 -3.93
C PRO A 62 -12.35 -14.69 -4.81
N TYR A 63 -12.51 -14.41 -6.11
CA TYR A 63 -13.09 -15.35 -7.07
C TYR A 63 -12.06 -16.00 -7.99
N ASP A 64 -10.77 -15.61 -7.89
CA ASP A 64 -9.69 -16.21 -8.67
C ASP A 64 -8.37 -16.18 -7.88
N PRO A 65 -8.21 -17.03 -6.85
CA PRO A 65 -7.05 -16.99 -5.95
C PRO A 65 -5.71 -17.28 -6.65
N LYS A 66 -5.73 -17.77 -7.89
CA LYS A 66 -4.54 -18.00 -8.72
C LYS A 66 -4.09 -16.76 -9.47
N ARG A 67 -4.95 -15.73 -9.60
CA ARG A 67 -4.59 -14.46 -10.23
C ARG A 67 -3.67 -13.69 -9.30
N ASP A 68 -2.41 -13.59 -9.72
CA ASP A 68 -1.40 -12.77 -9.06
C ASP A 68 -1.11 -11.52 -9.90
N SER A 69 -2.15 -10.75 -10.23
CA SER A 69 -2.05 -9.58 -11.10
C SER A 69 -3.00 -8.47 -10.64
N PHE A 70 -2.41 -7.39 -10.16
CA PHE A 70 -3.07 -6.28 -9.47
C PHE A 70 -2.74 -4.95 -10.15
N GLY A 71 -3.78 -4.15 -10.40
CA GLY A 71 -3.63 -2.78 -10.89
C GLY A 71 -3.29 -1.81 -9.76
N TYR A 72 -2.58 -0.72 -10.07
CA TYR A 72 -2.16 0.25 -9.05
C TYR A 72 -3.35 0.90 -8.33
N LYS A 73 -4.47 1.17 -9.03
CA LYS A 73 -5.69 1.71 -8.40
C LYS A 73 -6.32 0.74 -7.41
N GLU A 74 -6.31 -0.56 -7.75
CA GLU A 74 -6.83 -1.63 -6.89
C GLU A 74 -5.96 -1.74 -5.63
N THR A 75 -4.64 -1.77 -5.79
CA THR A 75 -3.69 -1.77 -4.68
C THR A 75 -3.81 -0.52 -3.81
N ALA A 76 -3.96 0.67 -4.40
CA ALA A 76 -4.11 1.93 -3.65
C ALA A 76 -5.39 1.94 -2.81
N LYS A 77 -6.50 1.43 -3.37
CA LYS A 77 -7.76 1.29 -2.65
C LYS A 77 -7.61 0.33 -1.47
N ARG A 78 -6.96 -0.81 -1.67
CA ARG A 78 -6.74 -1.81 -0.61
C ARG A 78 -5.78 -1.30 0.46
N LEU A 79 -4.70 -0.63 0.07
CA LEU A 79 -3.76 0.02 0.98
C LEU A 79 -4.47 1.05 1.87
N LYS A 80 -5.35 1.89 1.31
CA LYS A 80 -6.14 2.85 2.09
C LYS A 80 -7.05 2.15 3.11
N GLN A 81 -7.68 1.05 2.74
CA GLN A 81 -8.52 0.26 3.66
C GLN A 81 -7.68 -0.32 4.80
N VAL A 82 -6.60 -1.03 4.47
CA VAL A 82 -5.71 -1.66 5.45
C VAL A 82 -5.15 -0.64 6.44
N ILE A 83 -4.73 0.53 5.95
CA ILE A 83 -4.25 1.59 6.84
C ILE A 83 -5.36 1.99 7.82
N SER A 84 -6.58 2.23 7.33
CA SER A 84 -7.72 2.57 8.20
C SER A 84 -7.99 1.46 9.22
N GLU A 85 -7.97 0.19 8.81
CA GLU A 85 -8.20 -0.97 9.67
C GLU A 85 -7.13 -1.08 10.77
N VAL A 86 -5.87 -0.78 10.46
CA VAL A 86 -4.77 -0.84 11.43
C VAL A 86 -4.73 0.38 12.36
N THR A 87 -5.14 1.57 11.89
CA THR A 87 -5.02 2.82 12.67
C THR A 87 -6.25 3.20 13.51
N ASP A 88 -7.42 2.62 13.21
CA ASP A 88 -8.67 2.88 13.95
C ASP A 88 -8.81 2.00 15.21
N HIS A 89 -7.93 1.01 15.36
CA HIS A 89 -7.81 0.11 16.52
C HIS A 89 -6.81 0.64 17.56
#